data_AF-A0A0P7IFA2-F1
#
_entry.id   AF-A0A0P7IFA2-F1
#
_cell.length_a   1.000
_cell.length_b   1.000
_cell.length_c   1.000
_cell.angle_alpha   90.00
_cell.angle_beta   90.00
_cell.angle_gamma   90.00
#
_symmetry.space_group_name_H-M   'P 1'
#
loop_
_entity.id
_entity.type
_entity.pdbx_description
1 polymer ?
#
loop_
_entity_poly.entity_id
_entity_poly.type
_entity_poly.pdbx_seq_one_letter_code
_entity_poly.pdbx_strand_id
1 'polypeptide(L)'
;MAYAFFQHTYRPISEEYLFLQICVQLIALFMMVCTRPFKPGFMPNAPQYQLNKKIFTIIQLALIAALPTFYQMVVDYAGESIFTSSGYTRLRYVFNNEGKDMGKLGYLYTLAFLSASVGVYYAAKKELNKWQAILAVLLALIYAYLTTGRTFFLMIFIFTVTPLAVMGKIRLKALAVLGSVLLGMFFLVAALTSKGASPDASFSENAASFIESAHSYFIAPFVALSMITDELRTLAFGDYSLRFILSILSAFGLTDPPGPIVKGYQFTPAPTNLYTVYEVYVRDFYVFGFFIPLIFLPIHWILYKQARKTNDFCMIIYAISLYPLLTQMLQDQYMTLISTWIQMFLGCLLLISRKRT
;
A
#
# COMPACT_ATOMS: atom_id res chain seq x y z
N MET A 1 -5.38 22.93 -0.54
CA MET A 1 -6.65 23.27 0.14
C MET A 1 -6.57 23.00 1.64
N ALA A 2 -6.36 21.76 2.10
CA ALA A 2 -6.28 21.46 3.54
C ALA A 2 -5.25 22.34 4.29
N TYR A 3 -4.01 22.45 3.80
CA TYR A 3 -2.99 23.32 4.39
C TYR A 3 -3.44 24.78 4.61
N ALA A 4 -4.24 25.36 3.70
CA ALA A 4 -4.69 26.74 3.79
C ALA A 4 -5.51 27.02 5.06
N PHE A 5 -6.30 26.05 5.53
CA PHE A 5 -7.07 26.16 6.76
C PHE A 5 -6.21 26.08 8.03
N PHE A 6 -5.01 25.50 7.93
CA PHE A 6 -4.11 25.23 9.06
C PHE A 6 -2.77 25.99 8.98
N GLN A 7 -2.70 27.05 8.18
CA GLN A 7 -1.49 27.87 8.04
C GLN A 7 -1.02 28.49 9.36
N HIS A 8 -1.94 28.69 10.31
CA HIS A 8 -1.62 29.20 11.65
C HIS A 8 -0.93 28.15 12.54
N THR A 9 -1.11 26.85 12.24
CA THR A 9 -0.50 25.75 13.00
C THR A 9 0.87 25.39 12.44
N TYR A 10 1.02 25.37 11.12
CA TYR A 10 2.20 24.88 10.43
C TYR A 10 3.14 25.99 9.96
N ARG A 11 4.42 25.65 9.77
CA ARG A 11 5.42 26.56 9.19
C ARG A 11 4.92 27.08 7.81
N PRO A 12 5.23 28.33 7.44
CA PRO A 12 5.02 28.83 6.09
C PRO A 12 5.74 27.97 5.06
N ILE A 13 5.03 27.60 3.99
CA ILE A 13 5.56 26.87 2.85
C ILE A 13 6.02 27.88 1.77
N SER A 14 7.12 27.60 1.10
CA SER A 14 7.66 28.48 0.05
C SER A 14 6.75 28.55 -1.19
N GLU A 15 6.69 29.72 -1.82
CA GLU A 15 5.91 29.93 -3.04
C GLU A 15 6.38 29.04 -4.19
N GLU A 16 7.69 28.83 -4.29
CA GLU A 16 8.32 27.94 -5.29
C GLU A 16 7.81 26.49 -5.16
N TYR A 17 7.74 25.97 -3.93
CA TYR A 17 7.21 24.62 -3.68
C TYR A 17 5.73 24.51 -4.06
N LEU A 18 4.92 25.53 -3.69
CA LEU A 18 3.50 25.56 -4.07
C LEU A 18 3.31 25.62 -5.58
N PHE A 19 4.09 26.47 -6.27
CA PHE A 19 4.06 26.59 -7.72
C PHE A 19 4.44 25.26 -8.39
N LEU A 20 5.49 24.59 -7.92
CA LEU A 20 5.93 23.29 -8.44
C LEU A 20 4.83 22.23 -8.28
N GLN A 21 4.20 22.16 -7.11
CA GLN A 21 3.08 21.25 -6.85
C GLN A 21 1.90 21.53 -7.79
N ILE A 22 1.53 22.80 -7.98
CA ILE A 22 0.47 23.18 -8.94
C ILE A 22 0.81 22.71 -10.34
N CYS A 23 2.03 22.96 -10.82
CA CYS A 23 2.49 22.52 -12.14
C CYS A 23 2.37 20.99 -12.31
N VAL A 24 2.84 20.21 -11.33
CA VAL A 24 2.77 18.74 -11.36
C VAL A 24 1.32 18.27 -11.41
N GLN A 25 0.43 18.84 -10.59
CA GLN A 25 -0.99 18.47 -10.58
C GLN A 25 -1.72 18.88 -11.86
N LEU A 26 -1.37 20.02 -12.47
CA LEU A 26 -1.93 20.44 -13.75
C LEU A 26 -1.50 19.50 -14.89
N ILE A 27 -0.24 19.06 -14.90
CA ILE A 27 0.24 18.07 -15.88
C ILE A 27 -0.45 16.72 -15.64
N ALA A 28 -0.57 16.28 -14.39
CA ALA A 28 -1.31 15.06 -14.05
C ALA A 28 -2.76 15.12 -14.57
N LEU A 29 -3.44 16.24 -14.32
CA LEU A 29 -4.79 16.48 -14.81
C LEU A 29 -4.84 16.50 -16.34
N PHE A 30 -3.91 17.18 -17.00
CA PHE A 30 -3.81 17.20 -18.46
C PHE A 30 -3.65 15.79 -19.04
N MET A 31 -2.75 14.98 -18.50
CA MET A 31 -2.59 13.58 -18.90
C MET A 31 -3.88 12.77 -18.68
N MET A 32 -4.58 12.96 -17.55
CA MET A 32 -5.87 12.31 -17.30
C MET A 32 -6.95 12.73 -18.31
N VAL A 33 -6.98 14.00 -18.72
CA VAL A 33 -7.91 14.49 -19.74
C VAL A 33 -7.55 13.93 -21.13
N CYS A 34 -6.27 13.92 -21.50
CA CYS A 34 -5.79 13.35 -22.76
C CYS A 34 -5.98 11.83 -22.85
N THR A 35 -6.00 11.14 -21.72
CA THR A 35 -6.27 9.71 -21.64
C THR A 35 -7.76 9.36 -21.55
N ARG A 36 -8.68 10.34 -21.60
CA ARG A 36 -10.13 10.08 -21.59
C ARG A 36 -10.51 8.98 -22.60
N PRO A 37 -11.33 8.00 -22.18
CA PRO A 37 -11.61 6.85 -23.02
C PRO A 37 -12.42 7.24 -24.26
N PHE A 38 -11.87 6.94 -25.44
CA PHE A 38 -12.66 6.23 -26.42
C PHE A 38 -13.26 5.01 -25.71
N LYS A 39 -14.59 4.85 -25.73
CA LYS A 39 -15.30 3.70 -25.16
C LYS A 39 -14.48 2.44 -25.45
N PRO A 40 -13.98 1.70 -24.44
CA PRO A 40 -13.14 0.55 -24.71
C PRO A 40 -13.97 -0.45 -25.51
N GLY A 41 -13.66 -0.55 -26.80
CA GLY A 41 -14.32 -1.49 -27.70
C GLY A 41 -14.18 -2.91 -27.14
N PHE A 42 -15.26 -3.66 -27.17
CA PHE A 42 -15.25 -5.09 -26.90
C PHE A 42 -14.23 -5.75 -27.84
N MET A 43 -13.32 -6.56 -27.29
CA MET A 43 -12.38 -7.34 -28.08
C MET A 43 -12.93 -8.75 -28.24
N PRO A 44 -13.36 -9.17 -29.45
CA PRO A 44 -13.96 -10.50 -29.67
C PRO A 44 -13.02 -11.66 -29.33
N ASN A 45 -11.70 -11.44 -29.40
CA ASN A 45 -10.66 -12.46 -29.24
C ASN A 45 -9.76 -12.21 -28.02
N ALA A 46 -10.30 -11.68 -26.92
CA ALA A 46 -9.52 -11.51 -25.70
C ALA A 46 -8.96 -12.86 -25.23
N PRO A 47 -7.65 -12.95 -24.87
CA PRO A 47 -7.07 -14.18 -24.37
C PRO A 47 -7.86 -14.65 -23.14
N GLN A 48 -8.34 -15.89 -23.18
CA GLN A 48 -8.99 -16.50 -22.03
C GLN A 48 -7.94 -16.93 -21.02
N TYR A 49 -8.18 -16.59 -19.76
CA TYR A 49 -7.34 -16.99 -18.63
C TYR A 49 -8.13 -17.93 -17.72
N GLN A 50 -7.41 -18.79 -17.02
CA GLN A 50 -7.98 -19.73 -16.07
C GLN A 50 -7.12 -19.79 -14.81
N LEU A 51 -7.80 -19.90 -13.67
CA LEU A 51 -7.17 -20.11 -12.38
C LEU A 51 -6.61 -21.54 -12.28
N ASN A 52 -5.34 -21.65 -11.93
CA ASN A 52 -4.75 -22.91 -11.51
C ASN A 52 -5.20 -23.26 -10.08
N LYS A 53 -6.36 -23.93 -9.98
CA LYS A 53 -6.98 -24.28 -8.68
C LYS A 53 -6.08 -25.14 -7.79
N LYS A 54 -5.23 -25.99 -8.38
CA LYS A 54 -4.28 -26.83 -7.63
C LYS A 54 -3.25 -25.96 -6.94
N ILE A 55 -2.58 -25.08 -7.69
CA ILE A 55 -1.60 -24.13 -7.13
C ILE A 55 -2.27 -23.22 -6.11
N PHE A 56 -3.47 -22.71 -6.39
CA PHE A 56 -4.21 -21.88 -5.45
C PHE A 56 -4.46 -22.60 -4.12
N THR A 57 -4.90 -23.87 -4.16
CA THR A 57 -5.13 -24.68 -2.96
C THR A 57 -3.83 -24.98 -2.22
N ILE A 58 -2.75 -25.30 -2.94
CA ILE A 58 -1.42 -25.52 -2.35
C ILE A 58 -0.95 -24.26 -1.61
N ILE A 59 -1.11 -23.08 -2.20
CA ILE A 59 -0.77 -21.81 -1.55
C ILE A 59 -1.59 -21.62 -0.27
N GLN A 60 -2.90 -21.89 -0.30
CA GLN A 60 -3.74 -21.78 0.92
C GLN A 60 -3.29 -22.74 2.02
N LEU A 61 -3.00 -24.00 1.68
CA LEU A 61 -2.50 -24.98 2.63
C LEU A 61 -1.13 -24.59 3.18
N ALA A 62 -0.23 -24.07 2.34
CA ALA A 62 1.08 -23.58 2.76
C ALA A 62 0.95 -22.39 3.73
N LEU A 63 0.04 -21.45 3.46
CA LEU A 63 -0.23 -20.32 4.36
C LEU A 63 -0.78 -20.79 5.71
N ILE A 64 -1.69 -21.77 5.73
CA ILE A 64 -2.20 -22.36 6.98
C ILE A 64 -1.09 -23.07 7.74
N ALA A 65 -0.30 -23.89 7.05
CA ALA A 65 0.79 -24.65 7.67
C ALA A 65 1.91 -23.74 8.21
N ALA A 66 2.18 -22.61 7.57
CA ALA A 66 3.19 -21.66 8.01
C ALA A 66 2.70 -20.69 9.09
N LEU A 67 1.39 -20.62 9.33
CA LEU A 67 0.81 -19.67 10.28
C LEU A 67 1.32 -19.86 11.73
N PRO A 68 1.43 -21.09 12.28
CA PRO A 68 1.98 -21.28 13.63
C PRO A 68 3.42 -20.80 13.76
N THR A 69 4.26 -21.06 12.75
CA THR A 69 5.65 -20.58 12.74
C THR A 69 5.73 -19.06 12.65
N PHE A 70 4.87 -18.44 11.83
CA PHE A 70 4.79 -16.99 11.74
C PHE A 70 4.31 -16.37 13.06
N TYR A 71 3.30 -16.98 13.68
CA TYR A 71 2.78 -16.55 14.97
C TYR A 71 3.84 -16.64 16.07
N GLN A 72 4.59 -17.76 16.13
CA GLN A 72 5.65 -17.93 17.13
C GLN A 72 6.74 -16.86 16.98
N MET A 73 7.22 -16.61 15.76
CA MET A 73 8.18 -15.54 15.49
C MET A 73 7.69 -14.18 16.02
N VAL A 74 6.41 -13.87 15.78
CA VAL A 74 5.80 -12.61 16.19
C VAL A 74 5.67 -12.50 17.72
N VAL A 75 5.30 -13.59 18.40
CA VAL A 75 5.26 -13.64 19.87
C VAL A 75 6.67 -13.51 20.46
N ASP A 76 7.66 -14.20 19.88
CA ASP A 76 9.06 -14.12 20.33
C ASP A 76 9.62 -12.70 20.19
N TYR A 77 9.21 -11.97 19.15
CA TYR A 77 9.61 -10.57 18.96
C TYR A 77 8.90 -9.63 19.94
N ALA A 78 7.63 -9.89 20.24
CA ALA A 78 6.88 -9.12 21.23
C ALA A 78 7.42 -9.36 22.66
N GLY A 79 7.86 -10.58 22.98
CA GLY A 79 8.25 -10.99 24.33
C GLY A 79 7.07 -11.17 25.30
N GLU A 80 5.85 -10.94 24.84
CA GLU A 80 4.60 -11.08 25.59
C GLU A 80 3.43 -11.34 24.61
N SER A 81 2.21 -11.43 25.11
CA SER A 81 1.03 -11.69 24.27
C SER A 81 0.77 -10.55 23.28
N ILE A 82 0.69 -10.89 21.99
CA ILE A 82 0.43 -9.91 20.92
C ILE A 82 -1.04 -9.44 20.88
N PHE A 83 -1.88 -9.94 21.78
CA PHE A 83 -3.26 -9.51 21.94
C PHE A 83 -3.43 -8.45 23.05
N THR A 84 -2.35 -8.09 23.75
CA THR A 84 -2.32 -6.96 24.68
C THR A 84 -1.80 -5.70 23.98
N SER A 85 -2.18 -4.52 24.47
CA SER A 85 -1.67 -3.24 23.94
C SER A 85 -0.15 -3.13 24.11
N SER A 86 0.39 -3.60 25.24
CA SER A 86 1.84 -3.64 25.49
C SER A 86 2.57 -4.51 24.46
N GLY A 87 2.10 -5.74 24.25
CA GLY A 87 2.75 -6.69 23.33
C GLY A 87 2.68 -6.27 21.89
N TYR A 88 1.51 -5.78 21.47
CA TYR A 88 1.32 -5.27 20.11
C TYR A 88 2.15 -4.01 19.84
N THR A 89 2.26 -3.12 20.83
CA THR A 89 3.12 -1.92 20.75
C THR A 89 4.60 -2.30 20.70
N ARG A 90 5.03 -3.26 21.52
CA ARG A 90 6.41 -3.75 21.53
C ARG A 90 6.78 -4.40 20.20
N LEU A 91 5.93 -5.26 19.66
CA LEU A 91 6.09 -5.85 18.34
C LEU A 91 6.25 -4.79 17.25
N ARG A 92 5.37 -3.78 17.25
CA ARG A 92 5.45 -2.67 16.31
C ARG A 92 6.74 -1.87 16.48
N TYR A 93 7.21 -1.68 17.71
CA TYR A 93 8.47 -1.00 17.99
C TYR A 93 9.66 -1.79 17.42
N VAL A 94 9.66 -3.12 17.59
CA VAL A 94 10.71 -4.02 17.06
C VAL A 94 10.81 -3.91 15.53
N PHE A 95 9.68 -3.95 14.81
CA PHE A 95 9.69 -3.85 13.35
C PHE A 95 10.09 -2.46 12.83
N ASN A 96 9.73 -1.38 13.53
CA ASN A 96 9.96 -0.01 13.02
C ASN A 96 11.25 0.63 13.52
N ASN A 97 11.75 0.27 14.70
CA ASN A 97 12.89 0.95 15.35
C ASN A 97 14.09 0.03 15.58
N GLU A 98 13.89 -1.26 15.88
CA GLU A 98 15.01 -2.19 16.11
C GLU A 98 15.51 -2.86 14.82
N GLY A 99 14.86 -2.59 13.68
CA GLY A 99 15.29 -3.08 12.37
C GLY A 99 15.22 -4.60 12.21
N LYS A 100 14.50 -5.32 13.09
CA LYS A 100 14.27 -6.75 12.92
C LYS A 100 13.35 -6.98 11.73
N ASP A 101 13.79 -7.80 10.79
CA ASP A 101 13.03 -8.20 9.63
C ASP A 101 12.36 -9.57 9.85
N MET A 102 11.23 -9.81 9.19
CA MET A 102 10.55 -11.10 9.15
C MET A 102 11.29 -12.11 8.25
N GLY A 103 12.35 -11.68 7.57
CA GLY A 103 13.18 -12.48 6.69
C GLY A 103 12.34 -13.21 5.64
N LYS A 104 12.60 -14.51 5.44
CA LYS A 104 11.87 -15.32 4.45
C LYS A 104 10.38 -15.47 4.75
N LEU A 105 9.96 -15.32 6.00
CA LEU A 105 8.54 -15.41 6.37
C LEU A 105 7.75 -14.18 5.89
N GLY A 106 8.42 -13.04 5.66
CA GLY A 106 7.81 -11.85 5.06
C GLY A 106 7.17 -12.11 3.70
N TYR A 107 7.62 -13.12 2.94
CA TYR A 107 7.01 -13.47 1.66
C TYR A 107 5.59 -14.04 1.78
N LEU A 108 5.21 -14.55 2.97
CA LEU A 108 3.92 -15.19 3.19
C LEU A 108 2.75 -14.21 3.18
N TYR A 109 2.91 -13.00 3.75
CA TYR A 109 1.83 -12.01 3.72
C TYR A 109 1.53 -11.56 2.28
N THR A 110 2.56 -11.39 1.44
CA THR A 110 2.41 -11.03 0.03
C THR A 110 1.57 -12.07 -0.72
N LEU A 111 1.87 -13.36 -0.49
CA LEU A 111 1.10 -14.46 -1.06
C LEU A 111 -0.33 -14.53 -0.51
N ALA A 112 -0.54 -14.25 0.78
CA ALA A 112 -1.87 -14.21 1.39
C ALA A 112 -2.73 -13.10 0.76
N PHE A 113 -2.18 -11.91 0.57
CA PHE A 113 -2.89 -10.77 -0.02
C PHE A 113 -3.23 -11.01 -1.49
N LEU A 114 -2.30 -11.59 -2.25
CA LEU A 114 -2.55 -12.00 -3.62
C LEU A 114 -3.63 -13.08 -3.70
N SER A 115 -3.56 -14.10 -2.84
CA SER A 115 -4.55 -15.18 -2.76
C SER A 115 -5.94 -14.65 -2.44
N ALA A 116 -6.07 -13.64 -1.56
CA ALA A 116 -7.34 -12.97 -1.30
C ALA A 116 -7.90 -12.25 -2.54
N SER A 117 -7.07 -11.49 -3.26
CA SER A 117 -7.49 -10.80 -4.50
C SER A 117 -7.99 -11.78 -5.57
N VAL A 118 -7.16 -12.80 -5.88
CA VAL A 118 -7.47 -13.83 -6.88
C VAL A 118 -8.68 -14.65 -6.45
N GLY A 119 -8.74 -15.05 -5.18
CA GLY A 119 -9.83 -15.86 -4.64
C GLY A 119 -11.18 -15.16 -4.74
N VAL A 120 -11.26 -13.90 -4.32
CA VAL A 120 -12.48 -13.09 -4.41
C VAL A 120 -12.92 -12.91 -5.86
N TYR A 121 -11.98 -12.60 -6.77
CA TYR A 121 -12.28 -12.40 -8.18
C TYR A 121 -12.85 -13.67 -8.84
N TYR A 122 -12.17 -14.82 -8.71
CA TYR A 122 -12.62 -16.07 -9.32
C TYR A 122 -13.87 -16.67 -8.65
N ALA A 123 -14.09 -16.42 -7.34
CA ALA A 123 -15.36 -16.76 -6.70
C ALA A 123 -16.53 -15.92 -7.24
N ALA A 124 -16.31 -14.62 -7.52
CA ALA A 124 -17.32 -13.76 -8.13
C ALA A 124 -17.67 -14.18 -9.57
N LYS A 125 -16.72 -14.80 -10.28
CA LYS A 125 -16.95 -15.47 -11.58
C LYS A 125 -17.60 -16.87 -11.45
N LYS A 126 -17.83 -17.37 -10.23
CA LYS A 126 -18.30 -18.74 -9.94
C LYS A 126 -17.34 -19.85 -10.41
N GLU A 127 -16.07 -19.52 -10.61
CA GLU A 127 -15.02 -20.47 -11.02
C GLU A 127 -14.26 -21.05 -9.82
N LEU A 128 -14.37 -20.42 -8.65
CA LEU A 128 -13.82 -20.88 -7.38
C LEU A 128 -14.93 -20.99 -6.31
N ASN A 129 -14.77 -21.91 -5.35
CA ASN A 129 -15.69 -22.04 -4.22
C ASN A 129 -15.64 -20.77 -3.34
N LYS A 130 -16.82 -20.23 -2.99
CA LYS A 130 -16.95 -19.06 -2.10
C LYS A 130 -16.23 -19.26 -0.76
N TRP A 131 -16.22 -20.48 -0.22
CA TRP A 131 -15.56 -20.78 1.06
C TRP A 131 -14.04 -20.70 0.96
N GLN A 132 -13.47 -21.09 -0.19
CA GLN A 132 -12.03 -20.90 -0.44
C GLN A 132 -11.68 -19.41 -0.54
N ALA A 133 -12.54 -18.59 -1.14
CA ALA A 133 -12.33 -17.15 -1.17
C ALA A 133 -12.43 -16.51 0.22
N ILE A 134 -13.43 -16.90 1.02
CA ILE A 134 -13.57 -16.44 2.42
C ILE A 134 -12.32 -16.81 3.22
N LEU A 135 -11.86 -18.06 3.11
CA LEU A 135 -10.62 -18.52 3.75
C LEU A 135 -9.40 -17.69 3.32
N ALA A 136 -9.26 -17.38 2.03
CA ALA A 136 -8.16 -16.54 1.54
C ALA A 136 -8.18 -15.13 2.17
N VAL A 137 -9.36 -14.52 2.27
CA VAL A 137 -9.53 -13.21 2.92
C VAL A 137 -9.22 -13.28 4.42
N LEU A 138 -9.68 -14.31 5.12
CA LEU A 138 -9.39 -14.51 6.55
C LEU A 138 -7.89 -14.68 6.80
N LEU A 139 -7.21 -15.50 6.00
CA LEU A 139 -5.75 -15.67 6.09
C LEU A 139 -5.03 -14.34 5.84
N ALA A 140 -5.43 -13.59 4.81
CA ALA A 140 -4.87 -12.26 4.56
C ALA A 140 -5.04 -11.32 5.75
N LEU A 141 -6.22 -11.26 6.37
CA LEU A 141 -6.47 -10.43 7.55
C LEU A 141 -5.61 -10.85 8.76
N ILE A 142 -5.43 -12.16 8.98
CA ILE A 142 -4.56 -12.68 10.03
C ILE A 142 -3.10 -12.24 9.78
N TYR A 143 -2.57 -12.43 8.57
CA TYR A 143 -1.22 -11.99 8.23
C TYR A 143 -1.06 -10.46 8.32
N ALA A 144 -2.08 -9.67 7.95
CA ALA A 144 -2.05 -8.22 8.14
C ALA A 144 -2.00 -7.81 9.61
N TYR A 145 -2.72 -8.51 10.49
CA TYR A 145 -2.65 -8.29 11.93
C TYR A 145 -1.25 -8.58 12.49
N LEU A 146 -0.71 -9.76 12.16
CA LEU A 146 0.59 -10.23 12.64
C LEU A 146 1.78 -9.39 12.15
N THR A 147 1.62 -8.71 11.01
CA THR A 147 2.64 -7.81 10.45
C THR A 147 2.57 -6.39 11.01
N THR A 148 1.59 -6.07 11.86
CA THR A 148 1.38 -4.77 12.53
C THR A 148 1.16 -3.54 11.64
N GLY A 149 1.07 -3.74 10.33
CA GLY A 149 0.93 -2.66 9.34
C GLY A 149 -0.54 -2.23 9.16
N ARG A 150 -0.89 -1.01 9.59
CA ARG A 150 -2.22 -0.40 9.33
C ARG A 150 -2.53 -0.33 7.83
N THR A 151 -1.51 -0.07 7.03
CA THR A 151 -1.61 0.05 5.57
C THR A 151 -1.86 -1.30 4.89
N PHE A 152 -1.54 -2.43 5.51
CA PHE A 152 -1.82 -3.76 4.94
C PHE A 152 -3.32 -4.08 4.94
N PHE A 153 -4.09 -3.61 5.93
CA PHE A 153 -5.55 -3.70 5.89
C PHE A 153 -6.13 -2.92 4.72
N LEU A 154 -5.64 -1.69 4.48
CA LEU A 154 -6.00 -0.89 3.31
C LEU A 154 -5.62 -1.61 2.00
N MET A 155 -4.46 -2.25 1.96
CA MET A 155 -4.00 -2.99 0.79
C MET A 155 -4.90 -4.19 0.47
N ILE A 156 -5.24 -5.01 1.47
CA ILE A 156 -6.20 -6.13 1.30
C ILE A 156 -7.55 -5.61 0.83
N PHE A 157 -8.04 -4.51 1.43
CA PHE A 157 -9.30 -3.89 1.04
C PHE A 157 -9.28 -3.50 -0.43
N ILE A 158 -8.26 -2.76 -0.88
CA ILE A 158 -8.14 -2.33 -2.29
C ILE A 158 -8.06 -3.56 -3.21
N PHE A 159 -7.26 -4.56 -2.85
CA PHE A 159 -7.04 -5.75 -3.66
C PHE A 159 -8.29 -6.62 -3.84
N THR A 160 -9.16 -6.66 -2.85
CA THR A 160 -10.37 -7.50 -2.85
C THR A 160 -11.58 -6.75 -3.40
N VAL A 161 -11.71 -5.45 -3.08
CA VAL A 161 -12.84 -4.62 -3.52
C VAL A 161 -12.71 -4.22 -4.97
N THR A 162 -11.50 -3.89 -5.45
CA THR A 162 -11.31 -3.40 -6.82
C THR A 162 -11.82 -4.37 -7.89
N PRO A 163 -11.45 -5.66 -7.89
CA PRO A 163 -11.95 -6.59 -8.91
C PRO A 163 -13.47 -6.67 -8.91
N LEU A 164 -14.09 -6.70 -7.72
CA LEU A 164 -15.55 -6.73 -7.57
C LEU A 164 -16.24 -5.45 -8.04
N ALA A 165 -15.64 -4.29 -7.76
CA ALA A 165 -16.14 -2.98 -8.20
C ALA A 165 -16.06 -2.85 -9.72
N VAL A 166 -14.94 -3.23 -10.34
CA VAL A 166 -14.77 -3.19 -11.80
C VAL A 166 -15.72 -4.18 -12.51
N MET A 167 -16.00 -5.33 -11.90
CA MET A 167 -17.01 -6.28 -12.39
C MET A 167 -18.47 -5.80 -12.16
N GLY A 168 -18.68 -4.68 -11.47
CA GLY A 168 -20.02 -4.19 -11.13
C GLY A 168 -20.77 -5.08 -10.13
N LYS A 169 -20.06 -5.91 -9.35
CA LYS A 169 -20.65 -6.83 -8.35
C LYS A 169 -20.89 -6.17 -6.99
N ILE A 170 -20.24 -5.04 -6.71
CA ILE A 170 -20.42 -4.25 -5.50
C ILE A 170 -21.32 -3.04 -5.78
N ARG A 171 -22.32 -2.84 -4.93
CA ARG A 171 -23.15 -1.62 -4.89
C ARG A 171 -22.50 -0.58 -3.98
N LEU A 172 -22.80 0.70 -4.19
CA LEU A 172 -22.28 1.81 -3.36
C LEU A 172 -22.54 1.60 -1.86
N LYS A 173 -23.71 1.07 -1.48
CA LYS A 173 -24.03 0.73 -0.08
C LYS A 173 -23.06 -0.30 0.51
N ALA A 174 -22.71 -1.34 -0.26
CA ALA A 174 -21.76 -2.35 0.18
C ALA A 174 -20.34 -1.77 0.28
N LEU A 175 -19.96 -0.86 -0.62
CA LEU A 175 -18.70 -0.13 -0.52
C LEU A 175 -18.63 0.72 0.76
N ALA A 176 -19.72 1.40 1.11
CA ALA A 176 -19.80 2.16 2.36
C ALA A 176 -19.63 1.26 3.59
N VAL A 177 -20.32 0.12 3.65
CA VAL A 177 -20.18 -0.85 4.76
C VAL A 177 -18.75 -1.38 4.86
N LEU A 178 -18.15 -1.81 3.74
CA LEU A 178 -16.77 -2.30 3.73
C LEU A 178 -15.78 -1.20 4.13
N GLY A 179 -16.01 0.05 3.71
CA GLY A 179 -15.23 1.21 4.12
C GLY A 179 -15.34 1.47 5.63
N SER A 180 -16.54 1.36 6.21
CA SER A 180 -16.74 1.46 7.66
C SER A 180 -16.02 0.33 8.41
N VAL A 181 -16.02 -0.90 7.90
CA VAL A 181 -15.26 -2.02 8.49
C VAL A 181 -13.75 -1.74 8.47
N LEU A 182 -13.23 -1.23 7.34
CA LEU A 182 -11.82 -0.83 7.23
C LEU A 182 -11.46 0.26 8.23
N LEU A 183 -12.31 1.29 8.38
CA LEU A 183 -12.12 2.33 9.39
C LEU A 183 -12.13 1.74 10.81
N GLY A 184 -13.06 0.84 11.10
CA GLY A 184 -13.09 0.11 12.37
C GLY A 184 -11.80 -0.65 12.67
N MET A 185 -11.22 -1.32 11.66
CA MET A 185 -9.92 -1.97 11.81
C MET A 185 -8.79 -0.96 12.07
N PHE A 186 -8.83 0.21 11.43
CA PHE A 186 -7.87 1.27 11.68
C PHE A 186 -7.93 1.77 13.13
N PHE A 187 -9.15 1.96 13.68
CA PHE A 187 -9.35 2.32 15.08
C PHE A 187 -8.93 1.21 16.04
N LEU A 188 -9.19 -0.05 15.72
CA LEU A 188 -8.74 -1.19 16.52
C LEU A 188 -7.20 -1.20 16.63
N VAL A 189 -6.49 -1.02 15.52
CA VAL A 189 -5.03 -0.94 15.54
C VAL A 189 -4.54 0.33 16.25
N ALA A 190 -5.27 1.44 16.15
CA ALA A 190 -4.97 2.67 16.90
C ALA A 190 -5.03 2.43 18.42
N ALA A 191 -6.13 1.85 18.90
CA ALA A 191 -6.34 1.49 20.30
C ALA A 191 -5.29 0.50 20.82
N LEU A 192 -4.97 -0.56 20.05
CA LEU A 192 -3.95 -1.55 20.44
C LEU A 192 -2.52 -1.00 20.44
N THR A 193 -2.29 0.17 19.85
CA THR A 193 -0.97 0.83 19.88
C THR A 193 -0.90 1.98 20.86
N SER A 194 -1.94 2.16 21.69
CA SER A 194 -2.11 3.31 22.60
C SER A 194 -1.91 4.67 21.89
N LYS A 195 -2.15 4.73 20.58
CA LYS A 195 -1.98 5.93 19.75
C LYS A 195 -3.33 6.31 19.15
N GLY A 196 -3.98 7.32 19.72
CA GLY A 196 -5.14 7.98 19.13
C GLY A 196 -6.52 7.49 19.57
N ALA A 197 -6.60 6.53 20.50
CA ALA A 197 -7.84 6.13 21.15
C ALA A 197 -7.55 5.58 22.55
N SER A 198 -8.14 6.19 23.57
CA SER A 198 -8.12 5.67 24.94
C SER A 198 -9.52 5.15 25.28
N PRO A 199 -9.65 3.90 25.77
CA PRO A 199 -10.92 3.37 26.26
C PRO A 199 -11.52 4.21 27.39
N ASP A 200 -10.67 4.91 28.13
CA ASP A 200 -11.03 5.72 29.30
C ASP A 200 -11.32 7.19 28.94
N ALA A 201 -11.09 7.60 27.69
CA ALA A 201 -11.33 8.97 27.24
C ALA A 201 -12.78 9.16 26.76
N SER A 202 -13.29 10.38 26.97
CA SER A 202 -14.59 10.79 26.45
C SER A 202 -14.64 10.72 24.91
N PHE A 203 -15.84 10.64 24.35
CA PHE A 203 -16.03 10.66 22.89
C PHE A 203 -15.42 11.92 22.25
N SER A 204 -15.54 13.08 22.91
CA SER A 204 -14.96 14.35 22.44
C SER A 204 -13.43 14.32 22.42
N GLU A 205 -12.78 13.72 23.42
CA GLU A 205 -11.32 13.60 23.47
C GLU A 205 -10.81 12.62 22.41
N ASN A 206 -11.48 11.49 22.24
CA ASN A 206 -11.18 10.53 21.18
C ASN A 206 -11.39 11.16 19.78
N ALA A 207 -12.43 11.99 19.60
CA ALA A 207 -12.66 12.72 18.35
C ALA A 207 -11.57 13.78 18.08
N ALA A 208 -11.14 14.51 19.10
CA ALA A 208 -10.04 15.48 18.98
C ALA A 208 -8.71 14.78 18.62
N SER A 209 -8.40 13.66 19.29
CA SER A 209 -7.21 12.86 19.00
C SER A 209 -7.25 12.23 17.60
N PHE A 210 -8.44 11.89 17.11
CA PHE A 210 -8.62 11.46 15.71
C PHE A 210 -8.33 12.58 14.71
N ILE A 211 -8.80 13.80 14.97
CA ILE A 211 -8.53 14.96 14.10
C ILE A 211 -7.02 15.25 14.09
N GLU A 212 -6.38 15.25 15.25
CA GLU A 212 -4.92 15.40 15.37
C GLU A 212 -4.17 14.30 14.63
N SER A 213 -4.62 13.05 14.77
CA SER A 213 -4.08 11.93 14.00
C SER A 213 -4.27 12.17 12.50
N ALA A 214 -5.44 12.58 12.03
CA ALA A 214 -5.71 12.88 10.63
C ALA A 214 -4.76 13.97 10.09
N HIS A 215 -4.41 14.97 10.90
CA HIS A 215 -3.42 15.99 10.53
C HIS A 215 -2.06 15.38 10.20
N SER A 216 -1.59 14.42 11.02
CA SER A 216 -0.29 13.75 10.84
C SER A 216 -0.20 12.92 9.53
N TYR A 217 -1.35 12.50 8.97
CA TYR A 217 -1.42 11.70 7.75
C TYR A 217 -1.80 12.50 6.49
N PHE A 218 -2.56 13.60 6.60
CA PHE A 218 -3.05 14.35 5.42
C PHE A 218 -2.35 15.69 5.19
N ILE A 219 -1.89 16.37 6.25
CA ILE A 219 -1.31 17.72 6.14
C ILE A 219 0.18 17.66 6.42
N ALA A 220 0.59 17.01 7.52
CA ALA A 220 1.98 16.94 7.93
C ALA A 220 2.91 16.38 6.84
N PRO A 221 2.54 15.37 6.02
CA PRO A 221 3.44 14.86 4.97
C PRO A 221 3.76 15.88 3.90
N PHE A 222 2.77 16.72 3.54
CA PHE A 222 2.94 17.80 2.57
C PHE A 222 3.87 18.91 3.10
N VAL A 223 3.74 19.25 4.39
CA VAL A 223 4.61 20.23 5.06
C VAL A 223 6.02 19.66 5.23
N ALA A 224 6.13 18.40 5.65
CA ALA A 224 7.40 17.72 5.86
C ALA A 224 8.21 17.62 4.56
N LEU A 225 7.56 17.35 3.42
CA LEU A 225 8.21 17.40 2.11
C LEU A 225 8.74 18.80 1.77
N SER A 226 7.99 19.86 2.07
CA SER A 226 8.47 21.24 1.88
C SER A 226 9.69 21.56 2.75
N MET A 227 9.74 21.05 3.98
CA MET A 227 10.92 21.22 4.83
C MET A 227 12.13 20.49 4.25
N ILE A 228 11.93 19.27 3.73
CA ILE A 228 12.99 18.53 3.04
C ILE A 228 13.53 19.32 1.85
N THR A 229 12.67 19.91 1.02
CA THR A 229 13.14 20.68 -0.14
C THR A 229 14.00 21.89 0.24
N ASP A 230 13.71 22.52 1.38
CA ASP A 230 14.48 23.65 1.91
C ASP A 230 15.84 23.19 2.50
N GLU A 231 15.86 22.02 3.13
CA GLU A 231 17.02 21.48 3.86
C GLU A 231 17.96 20.64 2.99
N LEU A 232 17.50 20.15 1.83
CA LEU A 232 18.25 19.24 0.98
C LEU A 232 19.48 19.92 0.36
N ARG A 233 20.67 19.56 0.86
CA ARG A 233 21.96 20.07 0.37
C ARG A 233 22.67 19.15 -0.63
N THR A 234 22.43 17.85 -0.54
CA THR A 234 23.11 16.82 -1.32
C THR A 234 22.08 15.82 -1.86
N LEU A 235 22.22 15.46 -3.13
CA LEU A 235 21.36 14.46 -3.76
C LEU A 235 21.83 13.06 -3.44
N ALA A 236 20.87 12.15 -3.27
CA ALA A 236 21.13 10.74 -2.97
C ALA A 236 21.29 9.87 -4.23
N PHE A 237 21.11 10.45 -5.43
CA PHE A 237 21.39 9.83 -6.73
C PHE A 237 20.87 8.39 -6.91
N GLY A 238 19.67 8.10 -6.40
CA GLY A 238 19.02 6.80 -6.59
C GLY A 238 19.07 5.89 -5.36
N ASP A 239 19.70 6.29 -4.27
CA ASP A 239 19.76 5.52 -3.01
C ASP A 239 18.36 5.14 -2.50
N TYR A 240 17.36 5.98 -2.78
CA TYR A 240 15.98 5.74 -2.36
C TYR A 240 15.11 5.11 -3.46
N SER A 241 15.11 5.67 -4.67
CA SER A 241 14.26 5.22 -5.78
C SER A 241 14.77 3.95 -6.46
N LEU A 242 16.09 3.74 -6.54
CA LEU A 242 16.71 2.54 -7.13
C LEU A 242 17.18 1.54 -6.08
N ARG A 243 16.75 1.72 -4.83
CA ARG A 243 17.09 0.90 -3.67
C ARG A 243 17.12 -0.59 -3.96
N PHE A 244 16.09 -1.14 -4.59
CA PHE A 244 16.03 -2.58 -4.86
C PHE A 244 17.21 -3.09 -5.68
N ILE A 245 17.58 -2.34 -6.73
CA ILE A 245 18.73 -2.67 -7.57
C ILE A 245 20.01 -2.54 -6.75
N LEU A 246 20.15 -1.46 -5.97
CA LEU A 246 21.30 -1.25 -5.09
C LEU A 246 21.43 -2.32 -4.00
N SER A 247 20.33 -2.80 -3.42
CA SER A 247 20.33 -3.92 -2.48
C SER A 247 20.83 -5.22 -3.12
N ILE A 248 20.46 -5.48 -4.37
CA ILE A 248 20.98 -6.65 -5.12
C ILE A 248 22.49 -6.48 -5.35
N LEU A 249 22.92 -5.32 -5.87
CA LEU A 249 24.34 -5.05 -6.12
C LEU A 249 25.18 -5.12 -4.84
N SER A 250 24.64 -4.62 -3.72
CA SER A 250 25.29 -4.67 -2.41
C SER A 250 25.42 -6.09 -1.89
N ALA A 251 24.43 -6.95 -2.11
CA ALA A 251 24.53 -8.38 -1.77
C ALA A 251 25.65 -9.10 -2.55
N PHE A 252 26.04 -8.60 -3.72
CA PHE A 252 27.21 -9.07 -4.48
C PHE A 252 28.51 -8.33 -4.13
N GLY A 253 28.50 -7.40 -3.17
CA GLY A 253 29.66 -6.61 -2.77
C GLY A 253 30.07 -5.53 -3.78
N LEU A 254 29.17 -5.13 -4.70
CA LEU A 254 29.46 -4.15 -5.75
C LEU A 254 29.18 -2.69 -5.35
N THR A 255 28.43 -2.47 -4.27
CA THR A 255 28.08 -1.16 -3.73
C THR A 255 27.76 -1.25 -2.24
N ASP A 256 27.77 -0.12 -1.55
CA ASP A 256 27.27 -0.02 -0.19
C ASP A 256 25.77 -0.33 -0.11
N PRO A 257 25.28 -0.86 1.03
CA PRO A 257 23.85 -1.05 1.24
C PRO A 257 23.10 0.27 1.10
N PRO A 258 21.93 0.30 0.45
CA PRO A 258 21.19 1.54 0.32
C PRO A 258 20.66 2.00 1.68
N GLY A 259 20.26 3.28 1.81
CA GLY A 259 19.77 3.89 3.05
C GLY A 259 18.58 3.17 3.71
N PRO A 260 17.89 3.64 4.75
CA PRO A 260 16.75 2.91 5.34
C PRO A 260 15.42 3.08 4.57
N ILE A 261 14.54 2.07 4.60
CA ILE A 261 13.16 2.15 4.05
C ILE A 261 12.31 3.09 4.90
N VAL A 262 12.25 2.82 6.21
CA VAL A 262 11.53 3.66 7.16
C VAL A 262 12.37 4.90 7.44
N LYS A 263 11.80 6.07 7.15
CA LYS A 263 12.44 7.35 7.42
C LYS A 263 12.25 7.77 8.87
N GLY A 264 13.20 8.55 9.37
CA GLY A 264 13.04 9.25 10.64
C GLY A 264 11.83 10.18 10.64
N TYR A 265 11.39 10.60 11.82
CA TYR A 265 10.32 11.57 11.97
C TYR A 265 10.82 12.98 11.61
N GLN A 266 10.03 13.70 10.82
CA GLN A 266 10.13 15.14 10.71
C GLN A 266 9.24 15.76 11.78
N PHE A 267 9.85 16.62 12.60
CA PHE A 267 9.16 17.33 13.67
C PHE A 267 8.45 18.56 13.12
N THR A 268 7.38 18.32 12.35
CA THR A 268 6.35 19.34 12.15
C THR A 268 5.51 19.46 13.43
N PRO A 269 4.68 20.51 13.60
CA PRO A 269 3.75 20.63 14.73
C PRO A 269 2.92 19.37 15.02
N ALA A 270 2.65 18.56 13.98
CA ALA A 270 2.25 17.16 14.13
C ALA A 270 3.37 16.26 13.59
N PRO A 271 4.23 15.67 14.45
CA PRO A 271 5.36 14.86 14.00
C PRO A 271 4.92 13.73 13.07
N THR A 272 5.62 13.58 11.94
CA THR A 272 5.27 12.58 10.92
C THR A 272 6.50 11.93 10.33
N ASN A 273 6.39 10.67 9.94
CA ASN A 273 7.41 9.92 9.19
C ASN A 273 6.95 9.65 7.74
N LEU A 274 5.93 10.39 7.29
CA LEU A 274 5.33 10.32 5.97
C LEU A 274 5.66 11.60 5.21
N TYR A 275 5.87 11.48 3.89
CA TYR A 275 6.40 12.57 3.08
C TYR A 275 5.83 12.64 1.67
N THR A 276 4.65 12.04 1.45
CA THR A 276 4.03 11.85 0.13
C THR A 276 4.87 10.97 -0.81
N VAL A 277 4.33 10.65 -2.00
CA VAL A 277 5.01 9.88 -3.04
C VAL A 277 6.27 10.57 -3.57
N TYR A 278 6.34 11.89 -3.50
CA TYR A 278 7.42 12.65 -4.16
C TYR A 278 8.76 12.55 -3.42
N GLU A 279 8.76 12.33 -2.11
CA GLU A 279 9.97 12.42 -1.27
C GLU A 279 11.14 11.57 -1.78
N VAL A 280 10.88 10.30 -2.10
CA VAL A 280 11.89 9.36 -2.59
C VAL A 280 12.60 9.92 -3.83
N TYR A 281 11.83 10.47 -4.76
CA TYR A 281 12.34 11.00 -6.02
C TYR A 281 12.99 12.38 -5.85
N VAL A 282 12.47 13.21 -4.93
CA VAL A 282 13.01 14.54 -4.65
C VAL A 282 14.37 14.45 -3.97
N ARG A 283 14.57 13.50 -3.05
CA ARG A 283 15.89 13.26 -2.46
C ARG A 283 16.93 12.81 -3.48
N ASP A 284 16.51 12.04 -4.47
CA ASP A 284 17.41 11.52 -5.50
C ASP A 284 17.68 12.53 -6.63
N PHE A 285 16.67 13.31 -7.04
CA PHE A 285 16.70 14.09 -8.28
C PHE A 285 16.17 15.53 -8.14
N TYR A 286 15.96 16.02 -6.91
CA TYR A 286 15.49 17.36 -6.60
C TYR A 286 14.19 17.73 -7.34
N VAL A 287 14.13 18.90 -7.99
CA VAL A 287 12.95 19.38 -8.73
C VAL A 287 12.45 18.36 -9.77
N PHE A 288 13.34 17.63 -10.45
CA PHE A 288 12.92 16.62 -11.42
C PHE A 288 12.18 15.45 -10.77
N GLY A 289 12.48 15.16 -9.50
CA GLY A 289 11.83 14.11 -8.73
C GLY A 289 10.31 14.26 -8.64
N PHE A 290 9.81 15.50 -8.62
CA PHE A 290 8.37 15.78 -8.57
C PHE A 290 7.60 15.26 -9.79
N PHE A 291 8.27 15.16 -10.94
CA PHE A 291 7.64 14.74 -12.19
C PHE A 291 7.71 13.23 -12.41
N ILE A 292 8.54 12.49 -11.67
CA ILE A 292 8.70 11.04 -11.88
C ILE A 292 7.39 10.26 -11.61
N PRO A 293 6.62 10.53 -10.54
CA PRO A 293 5.37 9.81 -10.30
C PRO A 293 4.32 9.94 -11.43
N LEU A 294 4.43 10.98 -12.27
CA LEU A 294 3.55 11.19 -13.42
C LEU A 294 3.66 10.05 -14.45
N ILE A 295 4.84 9.40 -14.55
CA ILE A 295 5.09 8.28 -15.47
C ILE A 295 4.21 7.07 -15.14
N PHE A 296 3.78 6.91 -13.87
CA PHE A 296 2.91 5.81 -13.48
C PHE A 296 1.45 5.99 -13.91
N LEU A 297 1.00 7.22 -14.18
CA LEU A 297 -0.41 7.49 -14.54
C LEU A 297 -0.80 6.82 -15.88
N PRO A 298 -0.03 6.94 -16.98
CA PRO A 298 -0.28 6.16 -18.19
C PRO A 298 -0.28 4.64 -17.96
N ILE A 299 0.58 4.12 -17.08
CA ILE A 299 0.65 2.69 -16.77
C ILE A 299 -0.67 2.21 -16.13
N HIS A 300 -1.17 2.94 -15.12
CA HIS A 300 -2.47 2.63 -14.51
C HIS A 300 -3.61 2.71 -15.52
N TRP A 301 -3.57 3.68 -16.43
CA TRP A 301 -4.57 3.80 -17.50
C TRP A 301 -4.57 2.58 -18.45
N ILE A 302 -3.38 2.14 -18.88
CA ILE A 302 -3.23 0.96 -19.74
C ILE A 302 -3.76 -0.29 -19.03
N LEU A 303 -3.39 -0.48 -17.75
CA LEU A 303 -3.87 -1.60 -16.93
C LEU A 303 -5.39 -1.57 -16.77
N TYR A 304 -5.98 -0.40 -16.47
CA TYR A 304 -7.42 -0.22 -16.39
C TYR A 304 -8.12 -0.61 -17.69
N LYS A 305 -7.62 -0.11 -18.83
CA LYS A 305 -8.20 -0.40 -20.15
C LYS A 305 -8.14 -1.90 -20.46
N GLN A 306 -7.06 -2.59 -20.09
CA GLN A 306 -6.95 -4.04 -20.28
C GLN A 306 -7.85 -4.83 -19.31
N ALA A 307 -7.93 -4.42 -18.04
CA ALA A 307 -8.83 -5.01 -17.06
C ALA A 307 -10.31 -4.93 -17.49
N ARG A 308 -10.72 -3.80 -18.10
CA ARG A 308 -12.08 -3.62 -18.65
C ARG A 308 -12.37 -4.50 -19.87
N LYS A 309 -11.36 -4.99 -20.57
CA LYS A 309 -11.47 -5.91 -21.72
C LYS A 309 -11.47 -7.38 -21.31
N THR A 310 -11.95 -7.69 -20.11
CA THR A 310 -12.06 -9.05 -19.55
C THR A 310 -10.75 -9.84 -19.53
N ASN A 311 -9.60 -9.15 -19.46
CA ASN A 311 -8.33 -9.82 -19.19
C ASN A 311 -8.19 -10.04 -17.67
N ASP A 312 -8.44 -11.28 -17.21
CA ASP A 312 -8.38 -11.65 -15.80
C ASP A 312 -7.03 -11.32 -15.16
N PHE A 313 -5.93 -11.56 -15.87
CA PHE A 313 -4.58 -11.26 -15.37
C PHE A 313 -4.43 -9.75 -15.13
N CYS A 314 -4.78 -8.93 -16.14
CA CYS A 314 -4.72 -7.48 -16.01
C CYS A 314 -5.70 -6.93 -14.99
N MET A 315 -6.82 -7.62 -14.70
CA MET A 315 -7.74 -7.23 -13.62
C MET A 315 -7.04 -7.29 -12.27
N ILE A 316 -6.33 -8.38 -11.97
CA ILE A 316 -5.63 -8.54 -10.70
C ILE A 316 -4.43 -7.60 -10.61
N ILE A 317 -3.63 -7.48 -11.67
CA ILE A 317 -2.50 -6.52 -11.71
C ILE A 317 -2.99 -5.08 -11.56
N TYR A 318 -4.11 -4.73 -12.20
CA TYR A 318 -4.72 -3.40 -12.02
C TYR A 318 -5.14 -3.17 -10.57
N ALA A 319 -5.82 -4.13 -9.93
CA ALA A 319 -6.20 -4.03 -8.52
C ALA A 319 -4.99 -3.86 -7.59
N ILE A 320 -3.89 -4.57 -7.88
CA ILE A 320 -2.63 -4.41 -7.15
C ILE A 320 -2.06 -3.00 -7.35
N SER A 321 -2.04 -2.52 -8.60
CA SER A 321 -1.51 -1.19 -8.95
C SER A 321 -2.31 -0.03 -8.33
N LEU A 322 -3.57 -0.23 -7.94
CA LEU A 322 -4.34 0.83 -7.30
C LEU A 322 -3.86 1.17 -5.90
N TYR A 323 -3.20 0.25 -5.19
CA TYR A 323 -2.68 0.54 -3.86
C TYR A 323 -1.64 1.68 -3.86
N PRO A 324 -0.55 1.63 -4.65
CA PRO A 324 0.40 2.74 -4.68
C PRO A 324 -0.21 4.02 -5.23
N LEU A 325 -1.19 3.94 -6.14
CA LEU A 325 -1.91 5.12 -6.65
C LEU A 325 -2.76 5.82 -5.57
N LEU A 326 -3.48 5.06 -4.75
CA LEU A 326 -4.37 5.60 -3.71
C LEU A 326 -3.61 6.08 -2.46
N THR A 327 -2.37 5.62 -2.27
CA THR A 327 -1.55 5.96 -1.10
C THR A 327 -0.51 7.04 -1.38
N GLN A 328 -0.56 7.69 -2.55
CA GLN A 328 0.39 8.74 -2.95
C GLN A 328 0.50 9.91 -1.98
N MET A 329 -0.57 10.23 -1.25
CA MET A 329 -0.53 11.30 -0.25
C MET A 329 0.29 10.93 0.99
N LEU A 330 0.49 9.64 1.25
CA LEU A 330 1.16 9.16 2.45
C LEU A 330 2.66 9.03 2.21
N GLN A 331 3.06 8.16 1.28
CA GLN A 331 4.46 7.86 1.00
C GLN A 331 4.60 7.15 -0.35
N ASP A 332 5.82 7.05 -0.87
CA ASP A 332 6.07 6.23 -2.05
C ASP A 332 5.80 4.75 -1.75
N GLN A 333 4.99 4.15 -2.61
CA GLN A 333 4.72 2.72 -2.60
C GLN A 333 5.10 2.09 -3.95
N TYR A 334 5.60 2.85 -4.93
CA TYR A 334 5.94 2.32 -6.24
C TYR A 334 7.31 1.65 -6.20
N MET A 335 8.37 2.43 -5.99
CA MET A 335 9.73 1.95 -6.07
C MET A 335 10.20 1.33 -4.76
N THR A 336 9.74 1.87 -3.63
CA THR A 336 10.08 1.37 -2.29
C THR A 336 9.64 -0.09 -2.09
N LEU A 337 8.51 -0.49 -2.67
CA LEU A 337 7.96 -1.85 -2.58
C LEU A 337 8.11 -2.67 -3.88
N ILE A 338 9.05 -2.32 -4.75
CA ILE A 338 9.21 -3.00 -6.05
C ILE A 338 9.42 -4.52 -5.91
N SER A 339 10.14 -4.98 -4.88
CA SER A 339 10.28 -6.41 -4.57
C SER A 339 8.92 -7.08 -4.34
N THR A 340 8.04 -6.44 -3.57
CA THR A 340 6.68 -6.91 -3.31
C THR A 340 5.87 -6.96 -4.61
N TRP A 341 5.98 -5.95 -5.48
CA TRP A 341 5.28 -5.94 -6.77
C TRP A 341 5.76 -7.02 -7.72
N ILE A 342 7.07 -7.28 -7.78
CA ILE A 342 7.65 -8.38 -8.56
C ILE A 342 7.09 -9.72 -8.06
N GLN A 343 7.07 -9.95 -6.75
CA GLN A 343 6.53 -11.17 -6.15
C GLN A 343 5.04 -11.35 -6.49
N MET A 344 4.23 -10.30 -6.37
CA MET A 344 2.82 -10.37 -6.71
C MET A 344 2.58 -10.62 -8.21
N PHE A 345 3.40 -10.02 -9.07
CA PHE A 345 3.36 -10.25 -10.51
C PHE A 345 3.71 -11.70 -10.87
N LEU A 346 4.80 -12.23 -10.32
CA LEU A 346 5.19 -13.64 -10.49
C LEU A 346 4.14 -14.60 -9.93
N GLY A 347 3.60 -14.29 -8.75
CA GLY A 347 2.50 -15.05 -8.16
C GLY A 347 1.24 -15.05 -9.03
N CYS A 348 0.91 -13.92 -9.66
CA CYS A 348 -0.18 -13.85 -10.64
C CYS A 348 0.08 -14.76 -11.84
N LEU A 349 1.31 -14.79 -12.37
CA LEU A 349 1.67 -15.68 -13.48
C LEU A 349 1.55 -17.17 -13.12
N LEU A 350 1.88 -17.52 -11.87
CA LEU A 350 1.74 -18.89 -11.36
C LEU A 350 0.27 -19.29 -11.17
N LEU A 351 -0.55 -18.37 -10.65
CA LEU A 351 -1.97 -18.63 -10.35
C LEU A 351 -2.86 -18.57 -11.60
N ILE A 352 -2.57 -17.66 -12.52
CA ILE A 352 -3.42 -17.33 -13.67
C ILE A 352 -2.70 -17.72 -14.94
N SER A 353 -3.17 -18.80 -15.57
CA SER A 353 -2.59 -19.30 -16.82
C SER A 353 -3.46 -18.94 -18.00
N ARG A 354 -2.84 -18.61 -19.14
CA ARG A 354 -3.57 -18.47 -20.40
C ARG A 354 -4.12 -19.84 -20.81
N LYS A 355 -5.42 -19.91 -21.09
CA LYS A 355 -6.05 -21.12 -21.61
C LYS A 355 -5.43 -21.43 -22.97
N ARG A 356 -4.80 -22.60 -23.11
CA ARG A 356 -4.37 -23.10 -24.42
C ARG A 356 -5.66 -23.49 -25.16
N THR A 357 -5.99 -22.73 -26.19
CA THR A 357 -7.09 -23.01 -27.14
C THR A 357 -6.68 -24.12 -28.09
#